data_AF-A0A1Y5RH12-F1
#
_entry.id   AF-A0A1Y5RH12-F1
#
_cell.length_a   1.000
_cell.length_b   1.000
_cell.length_c   1.000
_cell.angle_alpha   90.00
_cell.angle_beta   90.00
_cell.angle_gamma   90.00
#
_symmetry.space_group_name_H-M   'P 1'
#
loop_
_entity.id
_entity.type
_entity.pdbx_description
1 polymer ?
#
loop_
_entity_poly.entity_id
_entity_poly.type
_entity_poly.pdbx_seq_one_letter_code
_entity_poly.pdbx_strand_id
1 'polypeptide(L)'
;MANIYGTKGNDDLNGTSGNDRIDGDKGNDTLKGGAGNDFLYGGRGDDEIIAGDGNDFVDGGDGDDTIIGGGDNDNLNGGDGADRFVITLGSSGVNNTTVNGNRGGHDNDVLDISGLLKDGYAITNLVKNPDDNGFNGQIQLYNSTTNQWANINFSDIEEIVICFTPGTLITTPMGEIPVERLQVGERVITRDNGVQRIAWVGRKLLDGGMLRRQPALNPVLIRKGSLGMGLPERDMRVSPNHRMLTASDQAALYFEEREVLVAAKDLCHFDGVDQVEAPAVEYIHIMFERHEVILGDGAWTESFQPGHYSMRGLDAAQRAEILEIFPELADLSALQGIQSARRSLRRFEAALLRP
;
A
#
# COMPACT_ATOMS: atom_id res chain seq x y z
N MET A 1 3.49 -35.26 -0.66
CA MET A 1 2.71 -35.61 0.54
C MET A 1 3.59 -36.10 1.66
N ALA A 2 4.30 -35.13 2.20
CA ALA A 2 4.86 -35.06 3.53
C ALA A 2 3.85 -34.37 4.45
N ASN A 3 3.88 -34.75 5.72
CA ASN A 3 3.27 -34.00 6.81
C ASN A 3 4.42 -33.44 7.65
N ILE A 4 4.52 -32.14 7.74
CA ILE A 4 5.60 -31.42 8.40
C ILE A 4 4.98 -30.61 9.53
N TYR A 5 5.55 -30.74 10.72
CA TYR A 5 5.06 -30.05 11.92
C TYR A 5 6.23 -29.32 12.55
N GLY A 6 6.03 -28.05 12.83
CA GLY A 6 6.88 -27.22 13.66
C GLY A 6 6.76 -27.58 15.13
N THR A 7 7.31 -26.70 15.94
CA THR A 7 7.42 -26.80 17.38
C THR A 7 6.74 -25.59 18.01
N LYS A 8 7.19 -25.16 19.19
CA LYS A 8 6.62 -23.97 19.85
C LYS A 8 7.52 -22.73 19.72
N GLY A 9 8.56 -22.83 18.91
CA GLY A 9 9.45 -21.72 18.61
C GLY A 9 9.66 -21.65 17.10
N ASN A 10 10.34 -20.61 16.68
CA ASN A 10 10.49 -20.26 15.27
C ASN A 10 11.16 -21.38 14.46
N ASP A 11 10.44 -21.89 13.47
CA ASP A 11 10.83 -23.00 12.62
C ASP A 11 10.94 -22.59 11.14
N ASP A 12 11.84 -23.24 10.39
CA ASP A 12 11.94 -23.12 8.92
C ASP A 12 11.48 -24.44 8.30
N LEU A 13 10.25 -24.46 7.84
CA LEU A 13 9.55 -25.65 7.37
C LEU A 13 9.45 -25.61 5.85
N ASN A 14 10.09 -26.57 5.19
CA ASN A 14 10.13 -26.66 3.73
C ASN A 14 9.47 -27.94 3.27
N GLY A 15 8.43 -27.80 2.45
CA GLY A 15 7.76 -28.85 1.73
C GLY A 15 8.60 -29.38 0.56
N THR A 16 7.93 -30.15 -0.27
CA THR A 16 8.50 -30.92 -1.38
C THR A 16 7.85 -30.48 -2.69
N SER A 17 8.02 -31.29 -3.74
CA SER A 17 7.42 -31.00 -5.04
C SER A 17 6.06 -31.66 -5.23
N GLY A 18 5.37 -32.06 -4.16
CA GLY A 18 3.99 -32.52 -4.33
C GLY A 18 3.19 -32.45 -3.05
N ASN A 19 1.92 -32.07 -3.17
CA ASN A 19 0.89 -31.90 -2.14
C ASN A 19 1.28 -32.26 -0.70
N ASP A 20 1.70 -31.28 0.07
CA ASP A 20 2.18 -31.40 1.43
C ASP A 20 1.22 -30.76 2.43
N ARG A 21 1.36 -31.13 3.70
CA ARG A 21 0.71 -30.44 4.82
C ARG A 21 1.80 -29.94 5.75
N ILE A 22 1.83 -28.63 6.00
CA ILE A 22 2.81 -27.97 6.86
C ILE A 22 2.06 -27.16 7.92
N ASP A 23 2.48 -27.28 9.17
CA ASP A 23 1.85 -26.66 10.34
C ASP A 23 2.94 -26.12 11.27
N GLY A 24 3.00 -24.81 11.49
CA GLY A 24 4.01 -24.13 12.32
C GLY A 24 3.80 -24.31 13.83
N ASP A 25 2.56 -24.57 14.28
CA ASP A 25 2.13 -24.54 15.68
C ASP A 25 2.33 -23.17 16.34
N LYS A 26 3.47 -22.89 16.99
CA LYS A 26 3.72 -21.57 17.58
C LYS A 26 5.13 -21.12 17.29
N GLY A 27 5.29 -19.81 17.21
CA GLY A 27 6.56 -19.19 16.89
C GLY A 27 6.35 -18.24 15.71
N ASN A 28 7.39 -17.52 15.35
CA ASN A 28 7.39 -16.80 14.08
C ASN A 28 8.07 -17.72 13.08
N ASP A 29 7.28 -18.43 12.30
CA ASP A 29 7.69 -19.53 11.46
C ASP A 29 7.84 -19.09 10.00
N THR A 30 8.68 -19.81 9.26
CA THR A 30 8.80 -19.66 7.82
C THR A 30 8.35 -20.96 7.16
N LEU A 31 7.24 -20.91 6.43
CA LEU A 31 6.65 -22.07 5.76
C LEU A 31 6.82 -21.93 4.25
N LYS A 32 7.33 -22.95 3.57
CA LYS A 32 7.41 -23.03 2.11
C LYS A 32 6.73 -24.30 1.62
N GLY A 33 5.62 -24.20 0.88
CA GLY A 33 4.90 -25.36 0.34
C GLY A 33 5.70 -26.07 -0.75
N GLY A 34 6.16 -25.30 -1.73
CA GLY A 34 6.99 -25.81 -2.82
C GLY A 34 6.20 -25.96 -4.09
N ALA A 35 6.00 -27.18 -4.57
CA ALA A 35 5.12 -27.43 -5.71
C ALA A 35 4.07 -28.46 -5.36
N GLY A 36 2.92 -28.43 -6.04
CA GLY A 36 1.77 -29.26 -5.71
C GLY A 36 0.73 -28.49 -4.92
N ASN A 37 -0.41 -29.10 -4.67
CA ASN A 37 -1.50 -28.46 -3.91
C ASN A 37 -1.29 -28.68 -2.42
N ASP A 38 -0.80 -27.67 -1.74
CA ASP A 38 -0.33 -27.73 -0.36
C ASP A 38 -1.37 -27.16 0.62
N PHE A 39 -1.28 -27.62 1.87
CA PHE A 39 -2.02 -27.04 3.01
C PHE A 39 -1.03 -26.49 4.02
N LEU A 40 -0.98 -25.16 4.15
CA LEU A 40 -0.05 -24.45 5.01
C LEU A 40 -0.81 -23.76 6.14
N TYR A 41 -0.38 -23.97 7.38
CA TYR A 41 -0.94 -23.34 8.58
C TYR A 41 0.20 -22.69 9.36
N GLY A 42 0.21 -21.36 9.48
CA GLY A 42 1.22 -20.63 10.25
C GLY A 42 1.08 -20.94 11.74
N GLY A 43 -0.11 -20.69 12.29
CA GLY A 43 -0.46 -21.06 13.65
C GLY A 43 -0.49 -19.84 14.54
N ARG A 44 0.50 -19.66 15.42
CA ARG A 44 0.57 -18.48 16.30
C ARG A 44 1.93 -17.82 16.23
N GLY A 45 1.93 -16.52 16.02
CA GLY A 45 3.11 -15.69 15.89
C GLY A 45 3.08 -15.01 14.52
N ASP A 46 4.08 -14.20 14.23
CA ASP A 46 4.13 -13.49 12.96
C ASP A 46 4.87 -14.38 11.93
N ASP A 47 4.12 -15.00 11.02
CA ASP A 47 4.62 -16.04 10.12
C ASP A 47 4.90 -15.52 8.70
N GLU A 48 5.89 -16.12 8.04
CA GLU A 48 6.17 -15.93 6.62
C GLU A 48 5.80 -17.19 5.86
N ILE A 49 4.74 -17.13 5.05
CA ILE A 49 4.20 -18.29 4.35
C ILE A 49 4.33 -18.09 2.85
N ILE A 50 5.03 -19.01 2.18
CA ILE A 50 5.19 -19.06 0.73
C ILE A 50 4.48 -20.30 0.22
N ALA A 51 3.35 -20.13 -0.46
CA ALA A 51 2.54 -21.22 -0.99
C ALA A 51 3.33 -22.06 -2.02
N GLY A 52 3.74 -21.41 -3.11
CA GLY A 52 4.49 -22.06 -4.19
C GLY A 52 3.60 -22.39 -5.39
N ASP A 53 4.06 -23.27 -6.27
CA ASP A 53 3.31 -23.61 -7.48
C ASP A 53 2.21 -24.64 -7.15
N GLY A 54 0.94 -24.33 -7.37
CA GLY A 54 -0.13 -25.28 -7.07
C GLY A 54 -1.47 -24.60 -6.82
N ASN A 55 -2.50 -25.37 -6.48
CA ASN A 55 -3.70 -24.77 -5.89
C ASN A 55 -3.60 -24.98 -4.39
N ASP A 56 -3.17 -23.95 -3.69
CA ASP A 56 -2.80 -24.04 -2.30
C ASP A 56 -3.90 -23.52 -1.38
N PHE A 57 -3.89 -24.03 -0.16
CA PHE A 57 -4.66 -23.47 0.94
C PHE A 57 -3.69 -22.97 2.00
N VAL A 58 -3.80 -21.69 2.34
CA VAL A 58 -2.97 -21.05 3.37
C VAL A 58 -3.87 -20.43 4.44
N ASP A 59 -3.51 -20.65 5.69
CA ASP A 59 -4.09 -20.02 6.88
C ASP A 59 -2.95 -19.47 7.75
N GLY A 60 -2.86 -18.15 7.89
CA GLY A 60 -1.84 -17.47 8.70
C GLY A 60 -2.00 -17.80 10.17
N GLY A 61 -3.17 -17.51 10.73
CA GLY A 61 -3.52 -17.86 12.12
C GLY A 61 -3.56 -16.63 13.01
N ASP A 62 -3.00 -16.71 14.22
CA ASP A 62 -2.91 -15.56 15.13
C ASP A 62 -1.56 -14.84 14.91
N GLY A 63 -1.53 -13.57 14.52
CA GLY A 63 -0.29 -12.80 14.36
C GLY A 63 -0.32 -11.88 13.15
N ASP A 64 0.71 -11.05 12.95
CA ASP A 64 0.81 -10.21 11.75
C ASP A 64 1.54 -11.01 10.65
N ASP A 65 0.79 -11.71 9.77
CA ASP A 65 1.37 -12.67 8.83
C ASP A 65 1.71 -12.08 7.46
N THR A 66 2.73 -12.62 6.81
CA THR A 66 3.04 -12.35 5.40
C THR A 66 2.83 -13.59 4.57
N ILE A 67 1.81 -13.55 3.71
CA ILE A 67 1.41 -14.66 2.86
C ILE A 67 1.72 -14.34 1.40
N ILE A 68 2.67 -15.06 0.83
CA ILE A 68 3.03 -14.99 -0.58
C ILE A 68 2.31 -16.12 -1.31
N GLY A 69 1.26 -15.74 -2.03
CA GLY A 69 0.57 -16.63 -2.95
C GLY A 69 1.44 -16.91 -4.17
N GLY A 70 1.40 -18.16 -4.64
CA GLY A 70 2.16 -18.57 -5.81
C GLY A 70 1.36 -18.47 -7.09
N GLY A 71 0.08 -18.12 -7.06
CA GLY A 71 -0.75 -17.89 -8.25
C GLY A 71 -1.90 -18.88 -8.33
N ASP A 72 -2.18 -19.41 -9.53
CA ASP A 72 -3.11 -20.54 -9.74
C ASP A 72 -4.45 -20.35 -9.00
N ASN A 73 -5.12 -21.41 -8.49
CA ASN A 73 -6.36 -21.26 -7.72
C ASN A 73 -6.12 -21.35 -6.21
N ASP A 74 -5.24 -20.48 -5.71
CA ASP A 74 -4.93 -20.38 -4.28
C ASP A 74 -6.09 -19.82 -3.45
N ASN A 75 -6.18 -20.27 -2.21
CA ASN A 75 -7.05 -19.70 -1.18
C ASN A 75 -6.19 -19.29 0.02
N LEU A 76 -6.08 -17.98 0.22
CA LEU A 76 -5.18 -17.36 1.20
C LEU A 76 -6.01 -16.70 2.28
N ASN A 77 -5.82 -17.16 3.52
CA ASN A 77 -6.52 -16.69 4.70
C ASN A 77 -5.50 -16.08 5.67
N GLY A 78 -5.70 -14.84 6.07
CA GLY A 78 -4.82 -14.11 6.99
C GLY A 78 -5.00 -14.62 8.41
N GLY A 79 -6.15 -14.31 9.00
CA GLY A 79 -6.52 -14.82 10.31
C GLY A 79 -6.80 -13.68 11.27
N ASP A 80 -6.25 -13.75 12.47
CA ASP A 80 -6.33 -12.69 13.46
C ASP A 80 -5.03 -11.87 13.41
N GLY A 81 -5.10 -10.60 12.99
CA GLY A 81 -3.88 -9.80 12.89
C GLY A 81 -3.98 -8.69 11.86
N ALA A 82 -2.84 -8.09 11.52
CA ALA A 82 -2.71 -7.23 10.35
C ALA A 82 -1.88 -7.95 9.29
N ASP A 83 -2.55 -8.59 8.34
CA ASP A 83 -1.93 -9.52 7.40
C ASP A 83 -1.58 -8.87 6.07
N ARG A 84 -0.59 -9.46 5.40
CA ARG A 84 -0.11 -9.00 4.11
C ARG A 84 -0.10 -10.14 3.09
N PHE A 85 -0.94 -9.99 2.08
CA PHE A 85 -1.03 -10.92 0.95
C PHE A 85 -0.26 -10.38 -0.24
N VAL A 86 0.79 -11.07 -0.66
CA VAL A 86 1.53 -10.76 -1.89
C VAL A 86 1.14 -11.78 -2.94
N ILE A 87 0.49 -11.33 -4.02
CA ILE A 87 0.08 -12.23 -5.10
C ILE A 87 1.16 -12.25 -6.17
N THR A 88 1.76 -13.42 -6.36
CA THR A 88 2.68 -13.71 -7.46
C THR A 88 2.03 -14.68 -8.45
N LEU A 89 2.76 -15.10 -9.48
CA LEU A 89 2.22 -15.97 -10.53
C LEU A 89 3.00 -17.27 -10.60
N GLY A 90 2.24 -18.33 -10.77
CA GLY A 90 2.74 -19.68 -10.90
C GLY A 90 3.00 -19.98 -12.37
N SER A 91 3.66 -21.10 -12.61
CA SER A 91 4.00 -21.54 -13.96
C SER A 91 2.77 -21.91 -14.82
N SER A 92 1.56 -21.85 -14.27
CA SER A 92 0.32 -22.37 -14.86
C SER A 92 -0.69 -21.25 -15.19
N GLY A 93 -1.41 -21.44 -16.30
CA GLY A 93 -2.02 -20.37 -17.10
C GLY A 93 -3.37 -19.81 -16.64
N VAL A 94 -3.88 -20.18 -15.46
CA VAL A 94 -5.13 -19.63 -14.91
C VAL A 94 -4.93 -19.27 -13.45
N ASN A 95 -4.74 -17.99 -13.17
CA ASN A 95 -4.58 -17.46 -11.82
C ASN A 95 -5.93 -16.93 -11.34
N ASN A 96 -6.57 -17.63 -10.42
CA ASN A 96 -7.77 -17.19 -9.71
C ASN A 96 -7.57 -17.34 -8.21
N THR A 97 -6.88 -16.39 -7.62
CA THR A 97 -6.58 -16.40 -6.19
C THR A 97 -7.74 -15.81 -5.41
N THR A 98 -8.11 -16.46 -4.31
CA THR A 98 -9.05 -15.93 -3.32
C THR A 98 -8.27 -15.51 -2.09
N VAL A 99 -8.51 -14.30 -1.62
CA VAL A 99 -7.83 -13.70 -0.47
C VAL A 99 -8.88 -13.29 0.55
N ASN A 100 -8.64 -13.62 1.82
CA ASN A 100 -9.53 -13.25 2.90
C ASN A 100 -8.71 -12.79 4.12
N GLY A 101 -8.89 -11.53 4.52
CA GLY A 101 -8.28 -10.99 5.73
C GLY A 101 -8.84 -11.62 7.02
N ASN A 102 -10.15 -11.88 7.04
CA ASN A 102 -10.97 -12.15 8.23
C ASN A 102 -11.19 -10.92 9.11
N ARG A 103 -12.04 -11.08 10.13
CA ARG A 103 -12.54 -10.01 11.00
C ARG A 103 -11.98 -10.06 12.42
N GLY A 104 -10.98 -10.90 12.66
CA GLY A 104 -10.38 -11.07 13.98
C GLY A 104 -9.19 -10.15 14.17
N GLY A 105 -9.03 -9.57 15.37
CA GLY A 105 -7.81 -8.82 15.70
C GLY A 105 -7.71 -7.41 15.10
N HIS A 106 -6.47 -6.92 14.96
CA HIS A 106 -6.13 -5.57 14.48
C HIS A 106 -6.21 -5.47 12.93
N ASP A 107 -7.43 -5.55 12.41
CA ASP A 107 -7.95 -5.44 11.03
C ASP A 107 -7.31 -4.44 10.02
N ASN A 108 -6.04 -4.57 9.66
CA ASN A 108 -5.44 -3.74 8.60
C ASN A 108 -4.81 -4.63 7.54
N ASP A 109 -5.65 -5.41 6.86
CA ASP A 109 -5.20 -6.40 5.88
C ASP A 109 -4.87 -5.74 4.54
N VAL A 110 -3.74 -6.17 3.99
CA VAL A 110 -3.12 -5.57 2.81
C VAL A 110 -3.05 -6.58 1.68
N LEU A 111 -3.74 -6.29 0.58
CA LEU A 111 -3.58 -7.02 -0.67
C LEU A 111 -2.58 -6.31 -1.59
N ASP A 112 -1.44 -6.94 -1.84
CA ASP A 112 -0.39 -6.44 -2.70
C ASP A 112 -0.33 -7.23 -4.02
N ILE A 113 -0.65 -6.54 -5.12
CA ILE A 113 -0.59 -7.07 -6.50
C ILE A 113 0.56 -6.48 -7.32
N SER A 114 1.49 -5.81 -6.67
CA SER A 114 2.59 -5.10 -7.30
C SER A 114 3.49 -6.00 -8.15
N GLY A 115 3.75 -7.23 -7.68
CA GLY A 115 4.48 -8.25 -8.43
C GLY A 115 3.85 -8.51 -9.79
N LEU A 116 2.53 -8.68 -9.82
CA LEU A 116 1.78 -8.87 -11.07
C LEU A 116 1.92 -7.69 -12.03
N LEU A 117 1.86 -6.47 -11.49
CA LEU A 117 1.99 -5.24 -12.29
C LEU A 117 3.39 -5.13 -12.90
N LYS A 118 4.45 -5.49 -12.16
CA LYS A 118 5.82 -5.59 -12.69
C LYS A 118 5.96 -6.62 -13.80
N ASP A 119 5.26 -7.74 -13.67
CA ASP A 119 5.27 -8.81 -14.66
C ASP A 119 4.47 -8.48 -15.94
N GLY A 120 3.92 -7.25 -16.02
CA GLY A 120 3.27 -6.72 -17.22
C GLY A 120 1.75 -6.94 -17.25
N TYR A 121 1.15 -7.33 -16.12
CA TYR A 121 -0.30 -7.39 -15.98
C TYR A 121 -0.87 -5.98 -15.80
N ALA A 122 -1.93 -5.67 -16.55
CA ALA A 122 -2.70 -4.46 -16.39
C ALA A 122 -4.07 -4.79 -15.79
N ILE A 123 -4.53 -4.00 -14.81
CA ILE A 123 -5.88 -4.12 -14.27
C ILE A 123 -6.89 -3.76 -15.36
N THR A 124 -7.75 -4.71 -15.71
CA THR A 124 -8.82 -4.55 -16.72
C THR A 124 -10.17 -4.24 -16.09
N ASN A 125 -10.40 -4.76 -14.88
CA ASN A 125 -11.61 -4.55 -14.11
C ASN A 125 -11.29 -4.61 -12.61
N LEU A 126 -11.94 -3.76 -11.83
CA LEU A 126 -11.80 -3.73 -10.37
C LEU A 126 -13.16 -3.37 -9.76
N VAL A 127 -13.74 -4.32 -9.04
CA VAL A 127 -14.99 -4.17 -8.31
C VAL A 127 -14.63 -4.11 -6.83
N LYS A 128 -15.06 -3.04 -6.16
CA LYS A 128 -14.91 -2.85 -4.72
C LYS A 128 -16.28 -2.57 -4.11
N ASN A 129 -16.70 -3.42 -3.21
CA ASN A 129 -17.93 -3.29 -2.45
C ASN A 129 -17.51 -3.05 -0.99
N PRO A 130 -17.71 -1.82 -0.47
CA PRO A 130 -17.46 -1.55 0.94
C PRO A 130 -18.30 -2.47 1.81
N ASP A 131 -17.75 -2.92 2.92
CA ASP A 131 -18.49 -3.54 4.01
C ASP A 131 -18.25 -2.81 5.34
N ASP A 132 -18.72 -3.38 6.45
CA ASP A 132 -18.64 -2.75 7.77
C ASP A 132 -17.20 -2.59 8.29
N ASN A 133 -16.21 -3.33 7.75
CA ASN A 133 -14.83 -3.28 8.23
C ASN A 133 -13.75 -3.14 7.14
N GLY A 134 -14.06 -3.33 5.85
CA GLY A 134 -13.09 -3.25 4.77
C GLY A 134 -13.76 -3.22 3.39
N PHE A 135 -13.12 -3.87 2.42
CA PHE A 135 -13.62 -4.01 1.06
C PHE A 135 -13.68 -5.49 0.64
N ASN A 136 -14.83 -5.87 0.09
CA ASN A 136 -14.99 -7.12 -0.65
C ASN A 136 -14.96 -6.80 -2.13
N GLY A 137 -14.40 -7.66 -2.95
CA GLY A 137 -14.27 -7.32 -4.35
C GLY A 137 -13.59 -8.33 -5.23
N GLN A 138 -13.38 -7.87 -6.46
CA GLN A 138 -12.70 -8.64 -7.48
C GLN A 138 -11.78 -7.73 -8.30
N ILE A 139 -10.56 -8.18 -8.51
CA ILE A 139 -9.58 -7.59 -9.43
C ILE A 139 -9.44 -8.54 -10.61
N GLN A 140 -9.54 -8.03 -11.83
CA GLN A 140 -9.22 -8.77 -13.04
C GLN A 140 -8.06 -8.08 -13.74
N LEU A 141 -6.98 -8.81 -13.95
CA LEU A 141 -5.78 -8.34 -14.61
C LEU A 141 -5.53 -9.15 -15.88
N TYR A 142 -4.94 -8.49 -16.87
CA TYR A 142 -4.59 -9.10 -18.15
C TYR A 142 -3.19 -8.69 -18.56
N ASN A 143 -2.39 -9.67 -18.96
CA ASN A 143 -1.08 -9.46 -19.52
C ASN A 143 -1.15 -9.60 -21.04
N SER A 144 -0.97 -8.49 -21.76
CA SER A 144 -1.02 -8.48 -23.23
C SER A 144 0.18 -9.17 -23.88
N THR A 145 1.30 -9.32 -23.17
CA THR A 145 2.53 -9.96 -23.67
C THR A 145 2.43 -11.48 -23.60
N THR A 146 1.93 -12.01 -22.47
CA THR A 146 1.77 -13.46 -22.26
C THR A 146 0.39 -13.97 -22.64
N ASN A 147 -0.56 -13.07 -22.92
CA ASN A 147 -1.97 -13.38 -23.17
C ASN A 147 -2.64 -14.16 -22.01
N GLN A 148 -2.25 -13.84 -20.78
CA GLN A 148 -2.75 -14.48 -19.57
C GLN A 148 -3.67 -13.56 -18.77
N TRP A 149 -4.64 -14.17 -18.10
CA TRP A 149 -5.53 -13.49 -17.16
C TRP A 149 -5.16 -13.87 -15.72
N ALA A 150 -5.30 -12.92 -14.82
CA ALA A 150 -5.29 -13.14 -13.38
C ALA A 150 -6.57 -12.55 -12.80
N ASN A 151 -7.30 -13.32 -12.00
CA ASN A 151 -8.45 -12.88 -11.24
C ASN A 151 -8.11 -13.01 -9.76
N ILE A 152 -8.47 -12.00 -8.98
CA ILE A 152 -8.28 -12.02 -7.54
C ILE A 152 -9.61 -11.66 -6.93
N ASN A 153 -10.19 -12.58 -6.16
CA ASN A 153 -11.36 -12.28 -5.35
C ASN A 153 -10.85 -12.00 -3.94
N PHE A 154 -11.26 -10.88 -3.35
CA PHE A 154 -10.81 -10.51 -2.02
C PHE A 154 -11.99 -10.19 -1.12
N SER A 155 -11.85 -10.50 0.16
CA SER A 155 -12.79 -10.14 1.21
C SER A 155 -12.11 -9.62 2.46
N ASP A 156 -12.79 -8.70 3.15
CA ASP A 156 -12.33 -8.07 4.38
C ASP A 156 -10.89 -7.53 4.22
N ILE A 157 -10.65 -6.71 3.18
CA ILE A 157 -9.36 -6.04 2.92
C ILE A 157 -9.53 -4.52 3.02
N GLU A 158 -8.77 -3.86 3.87
CA GLU A 158 -8.99 -2.45 4.23
C GLU A 158 -8.29 -1.44 3.31
N GLU A 159 -7.35 -1.88 2.45
CA GLU A 159 -6.54 -0.94 1.67
C GLU A 159 -6.21 -1.25 0.22
N ILE A 160 -6.34 -0.15 -0.56
CA ILE A 160 -5.56 0.14 -1.78
C ILE A 160 -5.24 1.69 -1.86
N VAL A 161 -4.08 2.19 -1.37
CA VAL A 161 -3.07 2.98 -2.11
C VAL A 161 -3.18 4.63 -2.21
N ILE A 162 -2.18 5.57 -1.80
CA ILE A 162 -1.67 7.07 -2.10
C ILE A 162 -0.64 7.65 -3.28
N CYS A 163 -0.86 8.73 -4.12
CA CYS A 163 0.09 9.28 -5.20
C CYS A 163 0.16 10.83 -5.54
N PHE A 164 1.19 11.35 -6.29
CA PHE A 164 1.27 12.73 -6.89
C PHE A 164 0.85 12.83 -8.38
N THR A 165 0.52 14.00 -8.96
CA THR A 165 0.25 14.16 -10.42
C THR A 165 1.33 14.95 -11.19
N PRO A 166 1.53 14.73 -12.51
CA PRO A 166 2.48 15.49 -13.33
C PRO A 166 2.30 17.01 -13.24
N GLY A 167 3.41 17.73 -13.26
CA GLY A 167 3.44 19.18 -13.11
C GLY A 167 3.59 19.65 -11.67
N THR A 168 3.42 18.78 -10.67
CA THR A 168 3.75 19.08 -9.27
C THR A 168 5.22 19.48 -9.17
N LEU A 169 5.52 20.67 -8.65
CA LEU A 169 6.89 21.17 -8.50
C LEU A 169 7.49 20.73 -7.18
N ILE A 170 8.55 19.93 -7.23
CA ILE A 170 9.29 19.45 -6.06
C ILE A 170 10.52 20.30 -5.84
N THR A 171 10.72 20.75 -4.61
CA THR A 171 11.84 21.64 -4.27
C THR A 171 13.15 20.86 -4.14
N THR A 172 14.14 21.21 -4.94
CA THR A 172 15.51 20.68 -4.85
C THR A 172 16.50 21.76 -4.40
N PRO A 173 17.72 21.42 -3.95
CA PRO A 173 18.76 22.40 -3.66
C PRO A 173 19.14 23.30 -4.86
N MET A 174 18.82 22.87 -6.08
CA MET A 174 19.11 23.60 -7.32
C MET A 174 17.91 24.40 -7.83
N GLY A 175 16.77 24.37 -7.12
CA GLY A 175 15.51 24.98 -7.53
C GLY A 175 14.36 23.97 -7.62
N GLU A 176 13.17 24.45 -7.94
CA GLU A 176 11.99 23.61 -8.14
C GLU A 176 12.06 22.85 -9.48
N ILE A 177 11.76 21.55 -9.44
CA ILE A 177 11.76 20.67 -10.61
C ILE A 177 10.41 19.93 -10.67
N PRO A 178 9.77 19.79 -11.85
CA PRO A 178 8.57 18.98 -12.00
C PRO A 178 8.81 17.51 -11.61
N VAL A 179 7.86 16.92 -10.88
CA VAL A 179 7.96 15.55 -10.34
C VAL A 179 8.22 14.50 -11.42
N GLU A 180 7.69 14.67 -12.63
CA GLU A 180 7.90 13.76 -13.76
C GLU A 180 9.32 13.77 -14.34
N ARG A 181 10.15 14.75 -13.94
CA ARG A 181 11.56 14.84 -14.35
C ARG A 181 12.51 14.30 -13.31
N LEU A 182 12.03 14.05 -12.09
CA LEU A 182 12.87 13.55 -11.02
C LEU A 182 13.36 12.14 -11.31
N GLN A 183 14.60 11.87 -10.93
CA GLN A 183 15.26 10.56 -11.09
C GLN A 183 15.85 10.06 -9.77
N VAL A 184 16.02 8.74 -9.69
CA VAL A 184 16.73 8.10 -8.59
C VAL A 184 18.14 8.70 -8.45
N GLY A 185 18.52 9.01 -7.21
CA GLY A 185 19.78 9.63 -6.83
C GLY A 185 19.78 11.16 -6.79
N GLU A 186 18.75 11.81 -7.35
CA GLU A 186 18.60 13.27 -7.27
C GLU A 186 18.29 13.73 -5.86
N ARG A 187 18.66 14.98 -5.56
CA ARG A 187 18.54 15.54 -4.21
C ARG A 187 17.30 16.41 -4.08
N VAL A 188 16.49 16.16 -3.06
CA VAL A 188 15.27 16.92 -2.75
C VAL A 188 15.41 17.55 -1.37
N ILE A 189 14.83 18.74 -1.19
CA ILE A 189 14.74 19.39 0.11
C ILE A 189 13.62 18.73 0.89
N THR A 190 13.95 18.22 2.06
CA THR A 190 13.02 17.63 3.02
C THR A 190 12.97 18.46 4.29
N ARG A 191 11.87 18.32 5.02
CA ARG A 191 11.60 19.08 6.23
C ARG A 191 12.42 18.56 7.42
N ASP A 192 12.53 17.24 7.52
CA ASP A 192 12.91 16.59 8.77
C ASP A 192 14.39 16.19 8.79
N ASN A 193 14.97 15.80 7.65
CA ASN A 193 16.39 15.39 7.56
C ASN A 193 17.20 16.21 6.55
N GLY A 194 16.74 17.40 6.18
CA GLY A 194 17.46 18.30 5.28
C GLY A 194 17.45 17.83 3.84
N VAL A 195 18.61 17.78 3.17
CA VAL A 195 18.65 17.40 1.74
C VAL A 195 18.87 15.90 1.63
N GLN A 196 17.90 15.19 1.05
CA GLN A 196 17.94 13.73 0.89
C GLN A 196 17.95 13.31 -0.57
N ARG A 197 18.40 12.09 -0.83
CA ARG A 197 18.45 11.51 -2.18
C ARG A 197 17.24 10.64 -2.43
N ILE A 198 16.64 10.81 -3.61
CA ILE A 198 15.57 9.94 -4.08
C ILE A 198 16.12 8.53 -4.23
N ALA A 199 15.52 7.58 -3.52
CA ALA A 199 15.85 6.17 -3.60
C ALA A 199 15.06 5.47 -4.74
N TRP A 200 13.89 5.99 -5.09
CA TRP A 200 13.03 5.41 -6.14
C TRP A 200 12.09 6.43 -6.79
N VAL A 201 11.74 6.21 -8.07
CA VAL A 201 10.69 6.93 -8.82
C VAL A 201 9.85 5.98 -9.69
N GLY A 202 8.54 6.20 -9.76
CA GLY A 202 7.64 5.33 -10.53
C GLY A 202 6.23 5.88 -10.64
N ARG A 203 5.48 5.28 -11.58
CA ARG A 203 4.42 5.98 -12.31
C ARG A 203 3.28 5.04 -12.67
N LYS A 204 2.05 5.55 -12.65
CA LYS A 204 0.83 4.84 -13.05
C LYS A 204 -0.08 5.74 -13.87
N LEU A 205 -0.50 5.29 -15.04
CA LEU A 205 -1.49 5.99 -15.86
C LEU A 205 -2.89 5.39 -15.64
N LEU A 206 -3.87 6.23 -15.32
CA LEU A 206 -5.29 5.89 -15.28
C LEU A 206 -6.01 6.59 -16.44
N ASP A 207 -6.70 5.82 -17.26
CA ASP A 207 -7.50 6.36 -18.35
C ASP A 207 -8.87 6.86 -17.86
N GLY A 208 -9.52 7.74 -18.64
CA GLY A 208 -10.83 8.28 -18.29
C GLY A 208 -11.95 7.24 -18.27
N GLY A 209 -11.78 6.09 -18.92
CA GLY A 209 -12.72 4.97 -18.84
C GLY A 209 -12.68 4.31 -17.46
N MET A 210 -11.49 4.20 -16.86
CA MET A 210 -11.30 3.76 -15.48
C MET A 210 -11.83 4.80 -14.50
N LEU A 211 -11.48 6.08 -14.67
CA LEU A 211 -11.91 7.16 -13.76
C LEU A 211 -13.43 7.36 -13.74
N ARG A 212 -14.13 7.15 -14.87
CA ARG A 212 -15.61 7.15 -14.89
C ARG A 212 -16.22 5.96 -14.17
N ARG A 213 -15.57 4.80 -14.21
CA ARG A 213 -16.03 3.58 -13.52
C ARG A 213 -15.70 3.62 -12.03
N GLN A 214 -14.64 4.33 -11.65
CA GLN A 214 -14.18 4.49 -10.28
C GLN A 214 -13.96 5.97 -9.94
N PRO A 215 -15.04 6.73 -9.72
CA PRO A 215 -14.94 8.16 -9.44
C PRO A 215 -14.13 8.48 -8.19
N ALA A 216 -14.02 7.54 -7.26
CA ALA A 216 -13.21 7.67 -6.05
C ALA A 216 -11.71 7.84 -6.34
N LEU A 217 -11.21 7.45 -7.51
CA LEU A 217 -9.81 7.61 -7.94
C LEU A 217 -9.53 8.96 -8.62
N ASN A 218 -10.56 9.77 -8.83
CA ASN A 218 -10.38 11.10 -9.40
C ASN A 218 -9.47 11.95 -8.49
N PRO A 219 -8.54 12.72 -9.06
CA PRO A 219 -7.61 13.51 -8.28
C PRO A 219 -8.31 14.56 -7.42
N VAL A 220 -7.66 14.94 -6.33
CA VAL A 220 -8.07 16.07 -5.50
C VAL A 220 -7.27 17.29 -5.93
N LEU A 221 -7.98 18.36 -6.30
CA LEU A 221 -7.44 19.68 -6.53
C LEU A 221 -7.43 20.45 -5.21
N ILE A 222 -6.24 20.87 -4.78
CA ILE A 222 -6.03 21.73 -3.62
C ILE A 222 -5.62 23.09 -4.16
N ARG A 223 -6.49 24.10 -4.02
CA ARG A 223 -6.19 25.45 -4.52
C ARG A 223 -5.21 26.18 -3.62
N LYS A 224 -4.48 27.11 -4.20
CA LYS A 224 -3.59 28.01 -3.48
C LYS A 224 -4.25 28.60 -2.23
N GLY A 225 -3.57 28.45 -1.09
CA GLY A 225 -4.00 29.01 0.19
C GLY A 225 -5.10 28.25 0.93
N SER A 226 -5.63 27.14 0.37
CA SER A 226 -6.76 26.41 0.96
C SER A 226 -6.40 25.59 2.21
N LEU A 227 -5.12 25.34 2.48
CA LEU A 227 -4.64 24.60 3.65
C LEU A 227 -4.30 25.49 4.86
N GLY A 228 -4.57 26.80 4.75
CA GLY A 228 -4.25 27.79 5.77
C GLY A 228 -2.84 28.36 5.63
N MET A 229 -2.59 29.51 6.28
CA MET A 229 -1.29 30.21 6.30
C MET A 229 -0.67 30.50 4.92
N GLY A 230 -1.50 30.58 3.86
CA GLY A 230 -1.05 30.81 2.49
C GLY A 230 -0.57 29.57 1.73
N LEU A 231 -0.82 28.36 2.27
CA LEU A 231 -0.46 27.08 1.66
C LEU A 231 -1.65 26.38 0.98
N PRO A 232 -1.43 25.58 -0.09
CA PRO A 232 -0.20 25.53 -0.88
C PRO A 232 0.08 26.89 -1.54
N GLU A 233 1.32 27.16 -1.93
CA GLU A 233 1.68 28.45 -2.57
C GLU A 233 1.11 28.56 -4.00
N ARG A 234 0.73 27.42 -4.57
CA ARG A 234 0.13 27.23 -5.90
C ARG A 234 -0.95 26.16 -5.85
N ASP A 235 -1.82 26.15 -6.85
CA ASP A 235 -2.76 25.06 -7.03
C ASP A 235 -2.00 23.76 -7.28
N MET A 236 -2.41 22.68 -6.63
CA MET A 236 -1.81 21.37 -6.80
C MET A 236 -2.87 20.29 -6.97
N ARG A 237 -2.50 19.20 -7.65
CA ARG A 237 -3.34 18.03 -7.86
C ARG A 237 -2.64 16.80 -7.33
N VAL A 238 -3.35 16.07 -6.48
CA VAL A 238 -2.81 14.88 -5.81
C VAL A 238 -3.83 13.76 -5.86
N SER A 239 -3.40 12.53 -5.57
CA SER A 239 -4.34 11.44 -5.40
C SER A 239 -5.21 11.67 -4.16
N PRO A 240 -6.41 11.08 -4.12
CA PRO A 240 -7.31 11.15 -2.96
C PRO A 240 -6.66 10.81 -1.62
N ASN A 241 -5.75 9.83 -1.60
CA ASN A 241 -5.13 9.35 -0.38
C ASN A 241 -3.84 10.12 -0.03
N HIS A 242 -3.39 11.04 -0.88
CA HIS A 242 -2.17 11.85 -0.65
C HIS A 242 -2.20 12.61 0.66
N ARG A 243 -1.20 12.40 1.51
CA ARG A 243 -1.12 13.09 2.80
C ARG A 243 -0.48 14.45 2.68
N MET A 244 -1.27 15.44 3.06
CA MET A 244 -0.85 16.83 3.21
C MET A 244 -0.46 17.08 4.66
N LEU A 245 0.67 17.75 4.87
CA LEU A 245 1.00 18.24 6.21
C LEU A 245 0.12 19.44 6.51
N THR A 246 -0.70 19.30 7.54
CA THR A 246 -1.52 20.37 8.07
C THR A 246 -0.95 20.81 9.42
N ALA A 247 -0.74 22.10 9.59
CA ALA A 247 -0.25 22.67 10.83
C ALA A 247 -1.28 23.65 11.38
N SER A 248 -1.82 23.39 12.56
CA SER A 248 -2.84 24.26 13.17
C SER A 248 -2.82 24.19 14.70
N ASP A 249 -3.29 25.26 15.35
CA ASP A 249 -3.50 25.27 16.80
C ASP A 249 -4.60 24.28 17.22
N GLN A 250 -5.55 23.99 16.33
CA GLN A 250 -6.58 22.97 16.54
C GLN A 250 -5.99 21.57 16.59
N ALA A 251 -5.03 21.27 15.71
CA ALA A 251 -4.32 19.99 15.76
C ALA A 251 -3.61 19.81 17.10
N ALA A 252 -2.95 20.87 17.59
CA ALA A 252 -2.28 20.85 18.88
C ALA A 252 -3.25 20.64 20.05
N LEU A 253 -4.45 21.20 19.95
CA LEU A 253 -5.47 21.13 21.00
C LEU A 253 -6.18 19.77 21.04
N TYR A 254 -6.47 19.16 19.89
CA TYR A 254 -7.23 17.92 19.80
C TYR A 254 -6.35 16.66 19.81
N PHE A 255 -5.11 16.76 19.33
CA PHE A 255 -4.25 15.60 19.09
C PHE A 255 -2.89 15.68 19.78
N GLU A 256 -2.66 16.73 20.56
CA GLU A 256 -1.39 17.03 21.26
C GLU A 256 -0.18 17.19 20.30
N GLU A 257 -0.42 17.35 19.00
CA GLU A 257 0.59 17.56 17.96
C GLU A 257 0.24 18.79 17.10
N ARG A 258 1.22 19.67 16.86
CA ARG A 258 1.02 20.88 16.05
C ARG A 258 0.94 20.63 14.55
N GLU A 259 1.54 19.52 14.09
CA GLU A 259 1.65 19.18 12.69
C GLU A 259 1.17 17.75 12.50
N VAL A 260 0.13 17.57 11.70
CA VAL A 260 -0.52 16.28 11.46
C VAL A 260 -0.71 16.05 9.97
N LEU A 261 -0.70 14.80 9.57
CA LEU A 261 -0.84 14.39 8.17
C LEU A 261 -2.29 13.99 7.87
N VAL A 262 -2.86 14.58 6.82
CA VAL A 262 -4.27 14.36 6.44
C VAL A 262 -4.38 14.00 4.96
N ALA A 263 -5.13 12.94 4.64
CA ALA A 263 -5.39 12.55 3.27
C ALA A 263 -6.19 13.64 2.53
N ALA A 264 -5.85 13.89 1.26
CA ALA A 264 -6.44 14.96 0.47
C ALA A 264 -7.97 14.84 0.34
N LYS A 265 -8.50 13.62 0.20
CA LYS A 265 -9.95 13.34 0.15
C LYS A 265 -10.68 13.76 1.43
N ASP A 266 -9.99 13.67 2.56
CA ASP A 266 -10.52 14.03 3.87
C ASP A 266 -10.34 15.52 4.18
N LEU A 267 -9.72 16.29 3.26
CA LEU A 267 -9.67 17.75 3.27
C LEU A 267 -10.70 18.38 2.34
N CYS A 268 -11.50 17.61 1.61
CA CYS A 268 -12.52 18.12 0.68
C CYS A 268 -13.63 18.95 1.35
N HIS A 269 -13.67 19.03 2.69
CA HIS A 269 -14.53 19.98 3.41
C HIS A 269 -13.89 21.36 3.62
N PHE A 270 -12.63 21.56 3.22
CA PHE A 270 -11.96 22.86 3.23
C PHE A 270 -12.36 23.66 1.98
N ASP A 271 -12.57 24.95 2.17
CA ASP A 271 -12.85 25.85 1.05
C ASP A 271 -11.68 25.86 0.06
N GLY A 272 -11.93 25.44 -1.18
CA GLY A 272 -10.93 25.41 -2.23
C GLY A 272 -10.24 24.05 -2.43
N VAL A 273 -10.64 23.02 -1.69
CA VAL A 273 -10.20 21.62 -1.89
C VAL A 273 -11.35 20.81 -2.48
N ASP A 274 -11.21 20.33 -3.71
CA ASP A 274 -12.26 19.60 -4.42
C ASP A 274 -11.72 18.33 -5.09
N GLN A 275 -12.49 17.23 -5.05
CA GLN A 275 -12.26 16.11 -5.95
C GLN A 275 -12.72 16.47 -7.36
N VAL A 276 -11.87 16.30 -8.37
CA VAL A 276 -12.12 16.77 -9.74
C VAL A 276 -12.04 15.64 -10.75
N GLU A 277 -13.07 15.54 -11.60
CA GLU A 277 -13.06 14.58 -12.70
C GLU A 277 -11.93 14.89 -13.70
N ALA A 278 -11.21 13.86 -14.11
CA ALA A 278 -10.16 13.98 -15.11
C ALA A 278 -10.40 13.03 -16.30
N PRO A 279 -10.05 13.45 -17.53
CA PRO A 279 -10.14 12.59 -18.71
C PRO A 279 -9.08 11.48 -18.73
N ALA A 280 -8.01 11.66 -17.97
CA ALA A 280 -6.97 10.69 -17.59
C ALA A 280 -6.12 11.34 -16.49
N VAL A 281 -5.44 10.55 -15.68
CA VAL A 281 -4.46 11.05 -14.71
C VAL A 281 -3.27 10.11 -14.67
N GLU A 282 -2.06 10.66 -14.72
CA GLU A 282 -0.86 9.92 -14.35
C GLU A 282 -0.55 10.24 -12.90
N TYR A 283 -0.18 9.22 -12.15
CA TYR A 283 0.20 9.30 -10.75
C TYR A 283 1.67 8.92 -10.64
N ILE A 284 2.47 9.74 -9.95
CA ILE A 284 3.92 9.61 -9.82
C ILE A 284 4.27 9.56 -8.34
N HIS A 285 5.23 8.74 -7.98
CA HIS A 285 5.76 8.70 -6.64
C HIS A 285 7.27 8.78 -6.61
N ILE A 286 7.73 9.29 -5.47
CA ILE A 286 9.14 9.41 -5.14
C ILE A 286 9.35 8.97 -3.70
N MET A 287 10.45 8.25 -3.49
CA MET A 287 10.86 7.71 -2.20
C MET A 287 12.23 8.17 -1.80
N PHE A 288 12.49 8.07 -0.50
CA PHE A 288 13.79 8.29 0.11
C PHE A 288 14.17 7.08 0.97
N GLU A 289 15.43 7.01 1.40
CA GLU A 289 15.91 5.98 2.33
C GLU A 289 15.25 6.06 3.71
N ARG A 290 14.60 7.20 4.02
CA ARG A 290 13.92 7.49 5.29
C ARG A 290 12.60 8.21 5.05
N HIS A 291 11.80 8.39 6.10
CA HIS A 291 10.56 9.15 6.04
C HIS A 291 10.93 10.58 5.78
N GLU A 292 10.36 11.18 4.75
CA GLU A 292 10.62 12.57 4.46
C GLU A 292 9.31 13.28 4.15
N VAL A 293 9.12 14.44 4.75
CA VAL A 293 8.14 15.40 4.28
C VAL A 293 8.84 16.33 3.30
N ILE A 294 8.34 16.37 2.07
CA ILE A 294 8.92 17.13 0.97
C ILE A 294 8.05 18.33 0.63
N LEU A 295 8.67 19.34 0.02
CA LEU A 295 7.99 20.55 -0.40
C LEU A 295 7.54 20.41 -1.86
N GLY A 296 6.23 20.22 -2.04
CA GLY A 296 5.56 20.12 -3.34
C GLY A 296 4.60 21.29 -3.56
N ASP A 297 4.78 22.06 -4.63
CA ASP A 297 3.98 23.26 -4.96
C ASP A 297 3.86 24.26 -3.78
N GLY A 298 4.90 24.31 -2.95
CA GLY A 298 4.97 25.15 -1.76
C GLY A 298 4.23 24.61 -0.53
N ALA A 299 3.53 23.48 -0.61
CA ALA A 299 3.01 22.77 0.56
C ALA A 299 3.91 21.60 0.99
N TRP A 300 3.99 21.39 2.30
CA TRP A 300 4.66 20.23 2.86
C TRP A 300 3.74 19.01 2.70
N THR A 301 4.25 17.97 2.05
CA THR A 301 3.50 16.74 1.79
C THR A 301 4.38 15.54 2.07
N GLU A 302 3.75 14.43 2.42
CA GLU A 302 4.47 13.19 2.67
C GLU A 302 5.13 12.67 1.39
N SER A 303 6.41 12.31 1.47
CA SER A 303 7.01 11.41 0.50
C SER A 303 6.67 9.97 0.87
N PHE A 304 6.66 9.12 -0.14
CA PHE A 304 6.32 7.74 0.02
C PHE A 304 7.35 7.01 0.87
N GLN A 305 6.91 6.21 1.86
CA GLN A 305 7.84 5.45 2.68
C GLN A 305 7.24 4.17 3.29
N PRO A 306 7.84 3.00 3.06
CA PRO A 306 7.57 1.77 3.81
C PRO A 306 8.49 1.74 5.03
N GLY A 307 7.93 1.79 6.23
CA GLY A 307 8.69 1.68 7.46
C GLY A 307 7.84 1.15 8.60
N HIS A 308 8.37 0.17 9.34
CA HIS A 308 7.68 -0.63 10.36
C HIS A 308 6.93 0.17 11.46
N TYR A 309 7.31 1.43 11.69
CA TYR A 309 6.61 2.34 12.62
C TYR A 309 5.81 3.43 11.91
N SER A 310 6.21 3.85 10.69
CA SER A 310 5.41 4.77 9.88
C SER A 310 4.07 4.16 9.50
N MET A 311 4.06 2.86 9.28
CA MET A 311 2.87 2.15 8.87
C MET A 311 2.02 1.59 10.03
N ARG A 312 2.39 1.89 11.29
CA ARG A 312 1.50 1.79 12.46
C ARG A 312 0.74 3.10 12.75
N GLY A 313 1.20 4.22 12.19
CA GLY A 313 0.57 5.54 12.33
C GLY A 313 -0.29 5.92 11.14
N LEU A 314 0.01 5.39 9.95
CA LEU A 314 -0.83 5.49 8.74
C LEU A 314 -2.02 4.55 8.89
N ASP A 315 -3.21 4.99 8.45
CA ASP A 315 -4.35 4.09 8.40
C ASP A 315 -4.10 2.95 7.44
N ALA A 316 -4.88 1.89 7.64
CA ALA A 316 -4.83 0.66 6.89
C ALA A 316 -4.73 0.88 5.40
N ALA A 317 -5.25 2.04 4.88
CA ALA A 317 -5.59 2.51 3.53
C ALA A 317 -4.47 3.28 2.79
N GLN A 318 -3.28 3.41 3.39
CA GLN A 318 -2.11 4.04 2.77
C GLN A 318 -0.78 3.27 2.66
N ARG A 319 -0.59 2.23 3.46
CA ARG A 319 0.51 1.27 3.52
C ARG A 319 0.57 0.28 2.32
N ALA A 320 -0.54 -0.21 1.81
CA ALA A 320 -0.69 -0.97 0.58
C ALA A 320 -0.50 -0.16 -0.72
N GLU A 321 -0.69 1.17 -0.81
CA GLU A 321 -0.16 1.93 -2.01
C GLU A 321 1.28 1.72 -2.09
N ILE A 322 1.82 1.72 -0.89
CA ILE A 322 3.21 1.84 -0.73
C ILE A 322 3.90 0.58 -1.25
N LEU A 323 3.13 -0.49 -1.37
CA LEU A 323 3.62 -1.80 -1.71
C LEU A 323 3.07 -2.22 -3.08
N GLU A 324 1.83 -1.83 -3.44
CA GLU A 324 1.23 -2.10 -4.77
C GLU A 324 1.98 -1.43 -5.93
N ILE A 325 2.56 -0.25 -5.70
CA ILE A 325 3.25 0.51 -6.75
C ILE A 325 4.75 0.23 -6.78
N PHE A 326 5.30 -0.39 -5.71
CA PHE A 326 6.74 -0.53 -5.47
C PHE A 326 7.10 -1.85 -4.74
N PRO A 327 7.04 -2.99 -5.43
CA PRO A 327 7.25 -4.31 -4.82
C PRO A 327 8.66 -4.53 -4.25
N GLU A 328 9.67 -3.79 -4.75
CA GLU A 328 11.07 -3.93 -4.31
C GLU A 328 11.31 -3.46 -2.89
N LEU A 329 10.29 -2.90 -2.24
CA LEU A 329 10.29 -2.52 -0.84
C LEU A 329 9.90 -3.67 0.09
N ALA A 330 9.56 -4.84 -0.46
CA ALA A 330 9.26 -6.03 0.32
C ALA A 330 10.51 -6.63 0.99
N ASP A 331 11.70 -6.44 0.41
CA ASP A 331 12.96 -6.98 0.94
C ASP A 331 13.77 -5.88 1.65
N LEU A 332 13.35 -5.55 2.88
CA LEU A 332 13.96 -4.48 3.68
C LEU A 332 14.53 -4.99 5.01
N SER A 333 15.28 -6.09 4.96
CA SER A 333 16.18 -6.52 6.05
C SER A 333 17.22 -5.45 6.47
N ALA A 334 17.34 -4.34 5.73
CA ALA A 334 18.27 -3.25 5.99
C ALA A 334 17.67 -1.99 6.69
N LEU A 335 16.36 -1.87 6.91
CA LEU A 335 15.74 -0.64 7.47
C LEU A 335 15.27 -0.80 8.93
N GLN A 336 16.16 -1.25 9.80
CA GLN A 336 15.96 -1.17 11.24
C GLN A 336 15.84 0.29 11.72
N GLY A 337 14.65 0.69 12.19
CA GLY A 337 14.49 1.76 13.17
C GLY A 337 14.05 3.15 12.68
N ILE A 338 13.06 3.27 11.79
CA ILE A 338 12.52 4.57 11.38
C ILE A 338 11.04 4.68 11.77
N GLN A 339 10.76 5.61 12.69
CA GLN A 339 9.40 6.05 13.09
C GLN A 339 8.85 7.03 12.05
N SER A 340 7.55 6.97 11.72
CA SER A 340 6.87 8.19 11.23
C SER A 340 6.97 9.21 12.34
N ALA A 341 7.52 10.37 12.03
CA ALA A 341 7.71 11.41 13.01
C ALA A 341 6.40 12.14 13.37
N ARG A 342 5.30 11.94 12.62
CA ARG A 342 4.06 12.73 12.77
C ARG A 342 2.79 11.89 12.70
N ARG A 343 1.80 12.25 13.52
CA ARG A 343 0.49 11.60 13.56
C ARG A 343 -0.31 11.85 12.29
N SER A 344 -0.93 10.77 11.82
CA SER A 344 -1.86 10.78 10.70
C SER A 344 -3.30 10.74 11.22
N LEU A 345 -4.18 11.57 10.67
CA LEU A 345 -5.58 11.64 11.11
C LEU A 345 -6.49 10.74 10.28
N ARG A 346 -7.48 10.14 10.95
CA ARG A 346 -8.62 9.45 10.32
C ARG A 346 -9.66 10.47 9.85
N ARG A 347 -10.54 10.10 8.91
CA ARG A 347 -11.58 10.99 8.34
C ARG A 347 -12.38 11.79 9.37
N PHE A 348 -12.84 11.16 10.45
CA PHE A 348 -13.63 11.85 11.48
C PHE A 348 -12.78 12.79 12.35
N GLU A 349 -11.48 12.51 12.52
CA GLU A 349 -10.52 13.38 13.19
C GLU A 349 -10.16 14.59 12.31
N ALA A 350 -9.94 14.35 11.01
CA ALA A 350 -9.67 15.39 10.01
C ALA A 350 -10.83 16.41 9.91
N ALA A 351 -12.07 15.95 10.10
CA ALA A 351 -13.26 16.81 10.12
C ALA A 351 -13.27 17.83 11.28
N LEU A 352 -12.45 17.64 12.32
CA LEU A 352 -12.30 18.60 13.43
C LEU A 352 -11.41 19.78 13.07
N LEU A 353 -10.57 19.64 12.03
CA LEU A 353 -9.71 20.70 11.55
C LEU A 353 -10.48 21.69 10.68
N ARG A 354 -10.12 22.96 10.79
CA ARG A 354 -10.54 24.05 9.89
C ARG A 354 -9.31 24.85 9.46
N PRO A 355 -9.30 25.36 8.22
CA PRO A 355 -8.17 26.12 7.66
C PRO A 355 -7.92 27.46 8.37
#